data_AF-S7VWP6-F1
#
_entry.id   AF-S7VWP6-F1
#
_cell.length_a   1.000
_cell.length_b   1.000
_cell.length_c   1.000
_cell.angle_alpha   90.00
_cell.angle_beta   90.00
_cell.angle_gamma   90.00
#
_symmetry.space_group_name_H-M   'P 1'
#
loop_
_entity.id
_entity.type
_entity.pdbx_description
1 polymer ?
#
loop_
_entity_poly.entity_id
_entity_poly.type
_entity_poly.pdbx_seq_one_letter_code
_entity_poly.pdbx_strand_id
1 'polypeptide(L)'
;MSLAIGGFGIGLTEFVIMGILPNVANSLGITIPQAGHFISAYALGVVVGAPLLTSFSHKLSPNRMLLLLMVWFTVFNTLSAFATDYNMLLVVRFLSGLPHGAFFGVGAVIAGKLAKKESRAKLLR
;
A
#
# COMPACT_ATOMS: atom_id res chain seq x y z
N MET A 1 14.96 8.20 4.34
CA MET A 1 15.21 6.90 3.67
C MET A 1 14.06 5.92 3.90
N SER A 2 13.69 5.57 5.14
CA SER A 2 12.63 4.56 5.40
C SER A 2 11.27 4.86 4.77
N LEU A 3 10.81 6.12 4.79
CA LEU A 3 9.57 6.55 4.11
C LEU A 3 9.64 6.37 2.59
N ALA A 4 10.78 6.68 1.99
CA ALA A 4 10.99 6.56 0.55
C ALA A 4 11.01 5.08 0.11
N ILE A 5 11.67 4.22 0.88
CA ILE A 5 11.70 2.77 0.62
C ILE A 5 10.30 2.17 0.70
N GLY A 6 9.53 2.52 1.75
CA GLY A 6 8.15 2.04 1.88
C GLY A 6 7.23 2.53 0.76
N GLY A 7 7.30 3.83 0.43
CA GLY A 7 6.52 4.40 -0.68
C GLY A 7 6.89 3.81 -2.04
N PHE A 8 8.18 3.56 -2.27
CA PHE A 8 8.66 2.88 -3.48
C PHE A 8 8.14 1.44 -3.55
N GLY A 9 8.23 0.67 -2.46
CA GLY A 9 7.74 -0.69 -2.41
C GLY A 9 6.25 -0.79 -2.72
N ILE A 10 5.43 0.10 -2.13
CA ILE A 10 4.00 0.18 -2.43
C ILE A 10 3.77 0.50 -3.91
N GLY A 11 4.38 1.59 -4.42
CA GLY A 11 4.18 2.02 -5.80
C GLY A 11 4.61 0.93 -6.82
N LEU A 12 5.76 0.30 -6.60
CA LEU A 12 6.21 -0.81 -7.45
C LEU A 12 5.15 -1.91 -7.55
N THR A 13 4.63 -2.38 -6.41
CA THR A 13 3.66 -3.49 -6.39
C THR A 13 2.31 -3.14 -7.02
N GLU A 14 1.85 -1.90 -6.85
CA GLU A 14 0.60 -1.43 -7.43
C GLU A 14 0.67 -1.40 -8.96
N PHE A 15 1.77 -0.90 -9.52
CA PHE A 15 1.89 -0.71 -10.96
C PHE A 15 2.40 -1.94 -11.71
N VAL A 16 3.14 -2.85 -11.06
CA VAL A 16 3.71 -4.02 -11.75
C VAL A 16 2.63 -4.92 -12.35
N ILE A 17 1.47 -5.02 -11.69
CA ILE A 17 0.35 -5.86 -12.16
C ILE A 17 -0.16 -5.42 -13.54
N MET A 18 -0.06 -4.13 -13.86
CA MET A 18 -0.50 -3.59 -15.16
C MET A 18 0.41 -4.12 -16.28
N GLY A 19 1.71 -4.27 -16.00
CA GLY A 19 2.69 -4.81 -16.95
C GLY A 19 2.58 -6.32 -17.16
N ILE A 20 2.06 -7.06 -16.17
CA ILE A 20 1.91 -8.53 -16.22
C ILE A 20 0.45 -8.99 -16.32
N LEU A 21 -0.49 -8.09 -16.57
CA LEU A 21 -1.92 -8.38 -16.54
C LEU A 21 -2.32 -9.52 -17.49
N PRO A 22 -1.79 -9.60 -18.74
CA PRO A 22 -2.07 -10.73 -19.63
C PRO A 22 -1.55 -12.05 -19.08
N ASN A 23 -0.38 -12.06 -18.43
CA ASN A 23 0.18 -13.25 -17.81
C ASN A 23 -0.68 -13.72 -16.63
N VAL A 24 -1.15 -12.80 -15.78
CA VAL A 24 -2.06 -13.12 -14.66
C VAL A 24 -3.37 -13.69 -15.18
N ALA A 25 -3.94 -13.10 -16.25
CA ALA A 25 -5.16 -13.60 -16.88
C ALA A 25 -4.99 -15.03 -17.40
N ASN A 26 -3.90 -15.29 -18.13
CA ASN A 26 -3.57 -16.61 -18.65
C ASN A 26 -3.35 -17.65 -17.54
N SER A 27 -2.61 -17.30 -16.48
CA SER A 27 -2.32 -18.21 -15.37
C SER A 27 -3.57 -18.64 -14.59
N LEU A 28 -4.58 -17.78 -14.50
CA LEU A 28 -5.85 -18.07 -13.82
C LEU A 28 -6.95 -18.57 -14.78
N GLY A 29 -6.67 -18.67 -16.09
CA GLY A 29 -7.65 -19.06 -17.09
C GLY A 29 -8.83 -18.09 -17.22
N ILE A 30 -8.61 -16.79 -16.94
CA ILE A 30 -9.65 -15.74 -16.99
C ILE A 30 -9.39 -14.76 -18.14
N THR A 31 -10.40 -13.94 -18.46
CA THR A 31 -10.27 -12.87 -19.45
C THR A 31 -9.49 -11.68 -18.89
N ILE A 32 -8.86 -10.89 -19.77
CA ILE A 32 -8.14 -9.66 -19.38
C ILE A 32 -9.06 -8.66 -18.65
N PRO A 33 -10.31 -8.40 -19.08
CA PRO A 33 -11.23 -7.55 -18.34
C PRO A 33 -11.47 -8.04 -16.90
N GLN A 34 -11.63 -9.35 -16.69
CA GLN A 34 -11.76 -9.92 -15.34
C GLN A 34 -10.50 -9.73 -14.51
N ALA A 35 -9.30 -9.90 -15.10
CA ALA A 35 -8.05 -9.63 -14.40
C ALA A 35 -7.93 -8.14 -14.00
N GLY A 36 -8.53 -7.23 -14.77
CA GLY A 36 -8.65 -5.81 -14.40
C GLY A 36 -9.35 -5.57 -13.06
N HIS A 37 -10.24 -6.48 -12.64
CA HIS A 37 -10.90 -6.39 -11.32
C HIS A 37 -9.91 -6.44 -10.16
N PHE A 38 -8.72 -7.05 -10.33
CA PHE A 38 -7.68 -7.05 -9.30
C PHE A 38 -7.10 -5.66 -9.05
N ILE A 39 -6.98 -4.85 -10.10
CA ILE A 39 -6.56 -3.44 -10.00
C ILE A 39 -7.66 -2.65 -9.31
N SER A 40 -8.91 -2.83 -9.72
CA SER A 40 -10.06 -2.17 -9.11
C SER A 40 -10.23 -2.54 -7.63
N ALA A 41 -10.06 -3.81 -7.27
CA ALA A 41 -10.12 -4.30 -5.90
C ALA A 41 -9.02 -3.66 -5.03
N TYR A 42 -7.79 -3.59 -5.55
CA TYR A 42 -6.71 -2.88 -4.87
C TYR A 42 -7.07 -1.39 -4.64
N ALA A 43 -7.52 -0.69 -5.68
CA ALA A 43 -7.93 0.71 -5.60
C ALA A 43 -9.08 0.94 -4.60
N LEU A 44 -10.08 0.05 -4.58
CA LEU A 44 -11.14 0.07 -3.57
C LEU A 44 -10.55 -0.11 -2.15
N GLY A 45 -9.59 -1.01 -1.99
CA GLY A 45 -8.81 -1.15 -0.77
C GLY A 45 -8.16 0.15 -0.35
N VAL A 46 -7.52 0.88 -1.26
CA VAL A 46 -6.91 2.20 -0.98
C VAL A 46 -7.96 3.20 -0.48
N VAL A 47 -9.08 3.32 -1.20
CA VAL A 47 -10.17 4.27 -0.90
C VAL A 47 -10.80 3.98 0.47
N VAL A 48 -11.00 2.71 0.80
CA VAL A 48 -11.61 2.29 2.08
C VAL A 48 -10.59 2.36 3.22
N GLY A 49 -9.37 1.88 2.98
CA GLY A 49 -8.32 1.78 3.98
C GLY A 49 -7.79 3.13 4.44
N ALA A 50 -7.72 4.12 3.54
CA ALA A 50 -7.26 5.47 3.86
C ALA A 50 -8.03 6.09 5.05
N PRO A 51 -9.36 6.31 5.00
CA PRO A 51 -10.10 6.89 6.12
C PRO A 51 -10.14 5.98 7.35
N LEU A 52 -10.32 4.66 7.16
CA LEU A 52 -10.42 3.73 8.28
C LEU A 52 -9.12 3.67 9.08
N LEU A 53 -8.01 3.34 8.44
CA LEU A 53 -6.74 3.15 9.13
C LEU A 53 -6.13 4.48 9.57
N THR A 54 -6.34 5.57 8.83
CA THR A 54 -5.91 6.91 9.29
C THR A 54 -6.71 7.35 10.51
N SER A 55 -8.01 7.07 10.56
CA SER A 55 -8.81 7.32 11.77
C SER A 55 -8.26 6.55 12.97
N PHE A 56 -7.84 5.29 12.82
CA PHE A 56 -7.21 4.53 13.91
C PHE A 56 -5.81 5.02 14.32
N SER A 57 -5.13 5.80 13.47
CA SER A 57 -3.74 6.20 13.69
C SER A 57 -3.51 7.07 14.93
N HIS A 58 -4.53 7.79 15.44
CA HIS A 58 -4.40 8.64 16.64
C HIS A 58 -4.06 7.84 17.91
N LYS A 59 -4.35 6.53 17.94
CA LYS A 59 -4.07 5.65 19.08
C LYS A 59 -2.61 5.22 19.19
N LEU A 60 -1.81 5.42 18.14
CA LEU A 60 -0.45 4.91 18.02
C LEU A 60 0.54 6.02 17.68
N SER A 61 1.83 5.80 17.97
CA SER A 61 2.86 6.69 17.46
C SER A 61 2.99 6.54 15.94
N PRO A 62 3.24 7.63 15.18
CA PRO A 62 3.33 7.57 13.72
C PRO A 62 4.32 6.52 13.19
N ASN A 63 5.47 6.35 13.86
CA ASN A 63 6.46 5.34 13.47
C ASN A 63 5.93 3.92 13.64
N ARG A 64 5.22 3.62 14.74
CA ARG A 64 4.60 2.30 14.97
C ARG A 64 3.50 2.04 13.95
N MET A 65 2.68 3.06 13.65
CA MET A 65 1.63 2.94 12.64
C MET A 65 2.22 2.61 11.26
N LEU A 66 3.27 3.32 10.82
CA LEU A 66 3.93 3.00 9.55
C LEU A 66 4.49 1.59 9.51
N LEU A 67 5.10 1.13 10.60
CA LEU A 67 5.63 -0.23 10.67
C LEU A 67 4.52 -1.27 10.57
N LEU A 68 3.40 -1.09 11.26
CA LEU A 68 2.24 -1.98 11.16
C LEU A 68 1.65 -2.00 9.75
N LEU A 69 1.51 -0.83 9.13
CA LEU A 69 1.04 -0.71 7.75
C LEU A 69 1.98 -1.43 6.77
N MET A 70 3.29 -1.36 6.99
CA MET A 70 4.27 -2.07 6.16
C MET A 70 4.26 -3.57 6.38
N VAL A 71 4.08 -4.04 7.62
CA VAL A 71 3.91 -5.47 7.90
C VAL A 71 2.64 -5.99 7.23
N TRP A 72 1.52 -5.27 7.36
CA TRP A 72 0.27 -5.61 6.70
C TRP A 72 0.43 -5.70 5.18
N PHE A 73 0.97 -4.63 4.57
CA PHE A 73 1.24 -4.57 3.14
C PHE A 73 2.10 -5.75 2.69
N THR A 74 3.21 -6.01 3.39
CA THR A 74 4.13 -7.10 3.05
C THR A 74 3.42 -8.45 3.10
N VAL A 75 2.69 -8.74 4.17
CA VAL A 75 1.98 -10.02 4.34
C VAL A 75 0.98 -10.25 3.21
N PHE A 76 0.07 -9.31 2.96
CA PHE A 76 -0.96 -9.50 1.93
C PHE A 76 -0.42 -9.41 0.50
N ASN A 77 0.59 -8.58 0.25
CA ASN A 77 1.26 -8.58 -1.04
C ASN A 77 1.96 -9.92 -1.31
N THR A 78 2.66 -10.48 -0.32
CA THR A 78 3.26 -11.81 -0.42
C THR A 78 2.21 -12.90 -0.62
N LEU A 79 1.08 -12.85 0.10
CA LEU A 79 -0.03 -13.78 -0.11
C LEU A 79 -0.59 -13.73 -1.53
N SER A 80 -0.49 -12.60 -2.23
CA SER A 80 -0.96 -12.51 -3.61
C SER A 80 -0.20 -13.43 -4.56
N ALA A 81 1.07 -13.74 -4.26
CA ALA A 81 1.89 -14.66 -5.05
C ALA A 81 1.45 -16.12 -4.89
N PHE A 82 0.71 -16.44 -3.82
CA PHE A 82 0.20 -17.78 -3.53
C PHE A 82 -1.27 -17.96 -3.92
N ALA A 83 -1.90 -16.93 -4.50
CA ALA A 83 -3.29 -17.03 -4.92
C ALA A 83 -3.42 -17.96 -6.13
N THR A 84 -4.28 -18.98 -6.00
CA THR A 84 -4.48 -20.01 -7.04
C THR A 84 -5.76 -19.83 -7.83
N ASP A 85 -6.67 -18.98 -7.34
CA ASP A 85 -7.95 -18.71 -7.98
C ASP A 85 -8.28 -17.21 -7.98
N TYR A 86 -9.29 -16.88 -8.79
CA TYR A 86 -9.77 -15.52 -9.00
C TYR A 86 -10.21 -14.82 -7.70
N ASN A 87 -11.01 -15.48 -6.86
CA ASN A 87 -11.60 -14.87 -5.67
C ASN A 87 -10.53 -14.64 -4.61
N MET A 88 -9.62 -15.60 -4.42
CA MET A 88 -8.50 -15.45 -3.52
C MET A 88 -7.62 -14.26 -3.90
N LEU A 89 -7.26 -14.13 -5.18
CA LEU A 89 -6.44 -13.01 -5.64
C LEU A 89 -7.18 -11.68 -5.49
N LEU A 90 -8.48 -11.63 -5.78
CA LEU A 90 -9.31 -10.44 -5.62
C LEU A 90 -9.32 -9.95 -4.17
N VAL A 91 -9.60 -10.83 -3.21
CA VAL A 91 -9.66 -10.50 -1.78
C VAL A 91 -8.29 -10.06 -1.28
N VAL A 92 -7.24 -10.80 -1.62
CA VAL A 92 -5.89 -10.47 -1.16
C VAL A 92 -5.42 -9.13 -1.75
N ARG A 93 -5.80 -8.82 -3.01
CA ARG A 93 -5.52 -7.51 -3.63
C ARG A 93 -6.22 -6.38 -2.90
N PHE A 94 -7.50 -6.54 -2.56
CA PHE A 94 -8.22 -5.59 -1.72
C PHE A 94 -7.52 -5.37 -0.37
N LEU A 95 -7.17 -6.46 0.34
CA LEU A 95 -6.49 -6.39 1.63
C LEU A 95 -5.09 -5.76 1.54
N SER A 96 -4.36 -5.97 0.44
CA SER A 96 -3.05 -5.36 0.19
C SER A 96 -3.13 -3.86 -0.11
N GLY A 97 -4.26 -3.39 -0.64
CA GLY A 97 -4.51 -1.97 -0.92
C GLY A 97 -4.89 -1.15 0.32
N LEU A 98 -5.49 -1.79 1.34
CA LEU A 98 -5.90 -1.12 2.59
C LEU A 98 -4.82 -0.22 3.22
N PRO A 99 -3.58 -0.69 3.46
CA PRO A 99 -2.57 0.12 4.13
C PRO A 99 -2.03 1.29 3.29
N HIS A 100 -2.22 1.27 1.96
CA HIS A 100 -1.58 2.19 1.03
C HIS A 100 -1.92 3.65 1.34
N GLY A 101 -3.21 4.03 1.30
CA GLY A 101 -3.59 5.43 1.49
C GLY A 101 -3.25 5.95 2.90
N ALA A 102 -3.36 5.11 3.92
CA ALA A 102 -2.98 5.47 5.28
C ALA A 102 -1.47 5.64 5.45
N PHE A 103 -0.65 4.87 4.72
CA PHE A 103 0.81 4.99 4.76
C PHE A 103 1.26 6.38 4.28
N PHE A 104 0.70 6.88 3.17
CA PHE A 104 1.01 8.22 2.69
C PHE A 104 0.46 9.32 3.61
N GLY A 105 -0.75 9.14 4.18
CA GLY A 105 -1.30 10.07 5.16
C GLY A 105 -0.43 10.22 6.42
N VAL A 106 -0.08 9.11 7.07
CA VAL A 106 0.80 9.10 8.25
C VAL A 106 2.24 9.52 7.88
N GLY A 107 2.70 9.10 6.70
CA GLY A 107 4.01 9.46 6.16
C GLY A 107 4.19 10.96 5.96
N ALA A 108 3.17 11.65 5.46
CA ALA A 108 3.16 13.11 5.32
C ALA A 108 3.32 13.83 6.68
N VAL A 109 2.69 13.30 7.74
CA VAL A 109 2.84 13.83 9.10
C VAL A 109 4.28 13.70 9.60
N ILE A 110 4.93 12.56 9.37
CA ILE A 110 6.32 12.35 9.76
C ILE A 110 7.27 13.21 8.94
N ALA A 111 7.07 13.26 7.61
CA ALA A 111 7.85 14.11 6.72
C ALA A 111 7.79 15.58 7.13
N GLY A 112 6.59 16.09 7.47
CA GLY A 112 6.39 17.45 7.96
C GLY A 112 7.14 17.73 9.27
N LYS A 113 7.18 16.77 10.21
CA LYS A 113 7.94 16.90 11.47
C LYS A 113 9.45 16.97 11.20
N LEU A 114 9.95 16.15 10.27
CA LEU A 114 11.36 16.13 9.90
C LEU A 114 11.78 17.43 9.21
N ALA A 115 10.98 17.91 8.26
CA ALA A 115 11.24 19.17 7.54
C ALA A 115 11.29 20.38 8.49
N LYS A 116 10.38 20.46 9.47
CA LYS A 116 10.42 21.52 10.50
C LYS A 116 11.67 21.46 11.36
N LYS A 117 12.11 20.26 11.76
CA LYS A 117 13.33 20.07 12.55
C LYS A 117 14.58 20.50 11.77
N GLU A 118 14.64 20.17 10.49
CA GLU A 118 15.75 20.53 9.60
C GLU A 118 15.82 22.05 9.37
N SER A 119 14.68 22.70 9.10
CA SER A 119 14.60 24.16 8.98
C SER A 119 15.08 24.88 10.24
N ARG A 120 14.69 24.40 11.43
CA ARG A 120 15.16 24.97 12.71
C ARG A 120 16.66 24.75 12.94
N ALA A 121 17.20 23.60 12.52
CA ALA A 121 18.64 23.33 12.63
C ALA A 121 19.47 24.23 11.69
N LYS A 122 18.93 24.62 10.55
CA LYS A 122 19.58 25.55 9.60
C LYS A 122 19.60 27.00 10.10
N LEU A 123 18.63 27.40 10.93
CA LEU A 123 18.57 28.75 11.54
C LEU A 123 19.50 28.90 12.76
N LEU A 124 20.01 27.80 13.32
CA LEU A 124 20.91 27.79 14.49
C LEU A 124 22.39 27.62 14.10
N ARG A 125 22.71 27.70 12.82
CA ARG A 125 24.06 27.66 12.24
C ARG A 125 24.34 29.00 11.56
#